data_AF-A0A7S0ZH72-F1
#
_entry.id   AF-A0A7S0ZH72-F1
#
_cell.length_a   1.000
_cell.length_b   1.000
_cell.length_c   1.000
_cell.angle_alpha   90.00
_cell.angle_beta   90.00
_cell.angle_gamma   90.00
#
_symmetry.space_group_name_H-M   'P 1'
#
loop_
_entity.id
_entity.type
_entity.pdbx_description
1 polymer ?
#
loop_
_entity_poly.entity_id
_entity_poly.type
_entity_poly.pdbx_seq_one_letter_code
_entity_poly.pdbx_strand_id
1 'polypeptide(L)'
;MFEQGAGLISLYDSFQALHSIALERDNPTNPFQGLSLLPSALDMAEQPCQYNWPYCSQPLYPSASPVTINVTILNSLSCYSTVILTEWIPSQPSLISSFLIISVSGSRVLWPWSGSLSVHFQIDDSIATKVFEQSEYSSLSSLSIEGTLRIHVRQDPHGFITMIDFPIRTKVIRKPPRSRRILWDHFHDIKYPNAFIPKDTLSDTDTLDWLGDHPYTNFHGFFRALRRAGFFIDIWNQPLSCIHDEQVKEYGFLMIVDPEEEYSEEDIASIHRWTMSLSVSLVVLADWYNDEIAEALQFKDESSRSTWKPVSAGSNIPALNRILKPYEIEFSNRVISGTIRTDGFSFRVKSAASLSRVPLKSEVLTVSSCTEYINRRQQTQKCKDEAVFVLSKRSVLQNWSVLAFGDTHCLDSAYTKDSNEGNCYSFLIYALERMSLAANLNANQAPLYSSSFRGENMIMKGIGLLELSSKLKTRLLPHSLVIGESGFSEWKLLCHTATADETRLTRVRH
;
A
#
# COMPACT_ATOMS: atom_id res chain seq x y z
N MET A 1 1.19 -13.91 4.05
CA MET A 1 2.40 -14.70 3.72
C MET A 1 3.34 -13.78 2.97
N PHE A 2 4.37 -13.25 3.65
CA PHE A 2 5.33 -12.33 3.04
C PHE A 2 6.43 -13.14 2.35
N GLU A 3 6.34 -13.29 1.02
CA GLU A 3 7.30 -14.09 0.27
C GLU A 3 7.73 -13.41 -1.04
N GLN A 4 8.75 -12.57 -0.92
CA GLN A 4 9.86 -12.66 -1.88
C GLN A 4 10.61 -13.98 -1.60
N GLY A 5 10.00 -15.08 -2.05
CA GLY A 5 10.41 -16.44 -1.76
C GLY A 5 10.79 -17.21 -3.01
N ALA A 6 11.42 -18.37 -2.81
CA ALA A 6 11.90 -19.26 -3.87
C ALA A 6 10.78 -20.01 -4.64
N GLY A 7 9.53 -19.52 -4.56
CA GLY A 7 8.36 -20.34 -4.84
C GLY A 7 8.24 -21.50 -3.86
N LEU A 8 7.83 -22.67 -4.36
CA LEU A 8 7.65 -23.87 -3.56
C LEU A 8 9.00 -24.51 -3.16
N ILE A 9 9.40 -24.35 -1.91
CA ILE A 9 10.66 -24.92 -1.39
C ILE A 9 10.57 -26.45 -1.31
N SER A 10 11.41 -27.14 -2.10
CA SER A 10 11.62 -28.59 -1.94
C SER A 10 12.61 -28.87 -0.81
N LEU A 11 12.08 -29.28 0.35
CA LEU A 11 12.91 -29.68 1.50
C LEU A 11 13.79 -30.91 1.21
N TYR A 12 13.32 -31.81 0.34
CA TYR A 12 14.07 -33.01 -0.05
C TYR A 12 15.30 -32.66 -0.89
N ASP A 13 15.12 -31.85 -1.93
CA ASP A 13 16.23 -31.43 -2.81
C ASP A 13 17.20 -30.51 -2.06
N SER A 14 16.67 -29.65 -1.16
CA SER A 14 17.49 -28.83 -0.25
C SER A 14 18.35 -29.69 0.68
N PHE A 15 17.80 -30.79 1.23
CA PHE A 15 18.55 -31.74 2.03
C PHE A 15 19.61 -32.47 1.19
N GLN A 16 19.28 -32.94 -0.01
CA GLN A 16 20.26 -33.57 -0.90
C GLN A 16 21.40 -32.64 -1.27
N ALA A 17 21.11 -31.38 -1.61
CA ALA A 17 22.11 -30.36 -1.91
C ALA A 17 23.02 -30.06 -0.71
N LEU A 18 22.46 -29.90 0.50
CA LEU A 18 23.27 -29.71 1.71
C LEU A 18 24.12 -30.94 2.04
N HIS A 19 23.57 -32.15 1.84
CA HIS A 19 24.27 -33.40 2.09
C HIS A 19 25.45 -33.60 1.14
N SER A 20 25.28 -33.32 -0.15
CA SER A 20 26.35 -33.39 -1.15
C SER A 20 27.42 -32.32 -0.91
N ILE A 21 27.05 -31.07 -0.58
CA ILE A 21 28.02 -30.02 -0.21
C ILE A 21 28.83 -30.41 1.03
N ALA A 22 28.20 -31.06 2.02
CA ALA A 22 28.87 -31.45 3.26
C ALA A 22 29.78 -32.68 3.10
N LEU A 23 29.39 -33.69 2.32
CA LEU A 23 30.15 -34.94 2.15
C LEU A 23 31.14 -34.90 0.98
N GLU A 24 30.80 -34.22 -0.11
CA GLU A 24 31.62 -34.14 -1.33
C GLU A 24 32.29 -32.75 -1.47
N ARG A 25 32.68 -32.15 -0.34
CA ARG A 25 33.35 -30.84 -0.30
C ARG A 25 34.63 -30.78 -1.13
N ASP A 26 35.39 -31.87 -1.17
CA ASP A 26 36.67 -31.94 -1.89
C ASP A 26 36.52 -32.50 -3.32
N ASN A 27 35.27 -32.72 -3.79
CA ASN A 27 35.00 -33.17 -5.15
C ASN A 27 34.77 -31.97 -6.10
N PRO A 28 35.72 -31.61 -6.97
CA PRO A 28 35.59 -30.45 -7.86
C PRO A 28 34.56 -30.65 -8.99
N THR A 29 33.95 -31.84 -9.11
CA THR A 29 32.83 -32.09 -10.06
C THR A 29 31.46 -32.10 -9.38
N ASN A 30 31.39 -31.79 -8.08
CA ASN A 30 30.13 -31.67 -7.35
C ASN A 30 29.29 -30.52 -7.93
N PRO A 31 28.09 -30.79 -8.51
CA PRO A 31 27.28 -29.76 -9.16
C PRO A 31 26.69 -28.73 -8.19
N PHE A 32 26.75 -29.01 -6.88
CA PHE A 32 26.32 -28.09 -5.82
C PHE A 32 27.48 -27.24 -5.26
N GLN A 33 28.71 -27.43 -5.77
CA GLN A 33 29.87 -26.61 -5.40
C GLN A 33 30.03 -25.45 -6.40
N GLY A 34 29.72 -24.23 -5.97
CA GLY A 34 29.77 -23.06 -6.84
C GLY A 34 29.10 -21.82 -6.25
N LEU A 35 28.71 -20.93 -7.16
CA LEU A 35 27.66 -19.95 -6.90
C LEU A 35 26.30 -20.59 -7.16
N SER A 36 25.29 -20.20 -6.40
CA SER A 36 23.87 -20.48 -6.70
C SER A 36 23.00 -19.29 -6.34
N LEU A 37 21.83 -19.19 -6.98
CA LEU A 37 20.88 -18.10 -6.79
C LEU A 37 19.57 -18.63 -6.19
N LEU A 38 18.96 -17.83 -5.32
CA LEU A 38 17.64 -18.07 -4.77
C LEU A 38 16.78 -16.80 -4.91
N PRO A 39 15.74 -16.78 -5.78
CA PRO A 39 15.38 -17.85 -6.72
C PRO A 39 16.45 -18.06 -7.81
N SER A 40 16.45 -19.24 -8.44
CA SER A 40 17.45 -19.62 -9.47
C SER A 40 17.19 -18.99 -10.84
N ALA A 41 15.95 -18.59 -11.10
CA ALA A 41 15.49 -17.87 -12.27
C ALA A 41 14.31 -16.95 -11.86
N LEU A 42 13.78 -16.20 -12.81
CA LEU A 42 12.54 -15.47 -12.69
C LEU A 42 11.69 -15.66 -13.96
N ASP A 43 10.51 -16.26 -13.83
CA ASP A 43 9.50 -16.25 -14.91
C ASP A 43 8.21 -15.57 -14.40
N MET A 44 8.04 -14.30 -14.75
CA MET A 44 6.82 -13.51 -14.47
C MET A 44 5.69 -13.81 -15.47
N ALA A 45 5.97 -14.55 -16.54
CA ALA A 45 5.00 -14.91 -17.58
C ALA A 45 4.41 -16.32 -17.40
N GLU A 46 4.99 -17.13 -16.49
CA GLU A 46 4.58 -18.52 -16.24
C GLU A 46 3.13 -18.66 -15.76
N GLN A 47 2.47 -19.75 -16.16
CA GLN A 47 1.12 -20.13 -15.72
C GLN A 47 1.05 -21.65 -15.47
N PRO A 48 0.74 -22.12 -14.25
CA PRO A 48 0.52 -21.33 -13.04
C PRO A 48 1.81 -20.64 -12.56
N CYS A 49 1.66 -19.47 -11.93
CA CYS A 49 2.80 -18.75 -11.36
C CYS A 49 3.46 -19.57 -10.25
N GLN A 50 4.76 -19.87 -10.38
CA GLN A 50 5.52 -20.54 -9.32
C GLN A 50 6.01 -19.57 -8.22
N TYR A 51 6.09 -18.28 -8.53
CA TYR A 51 6.53 -17.25 -7.58
C TYR A 51 5.37 -16.74 -6.74
N ASN A 52 5.65 -16.49 -5.46
CA ASN A 52 4.72 -15.73 -4.64
C ASN A 52 4.62 -14.27 -5.11
N TRP A 53 3.45 -13.69 -4.89
CA TRP A 53 2.86 -12.55 -5.61
C TRP A 53 3.59 -11.22 -5.26
N PRO A 54 3.69 -10.22 -6.17
CA PRO A 54 2.84 -9.92 -7.33
C PRO A 54 3.52 -10.09 -8.70
N TYR A 55 4.43 -11.05 -8.87
CA TYR A 55 5.20 -11.10 -10.12
C TYR A 55 4.37 -11.52 -11.36
N CYS A 56 3.49 -12.54 -11.28
CA CYS A 56 2.69 -12.96 -12.45
C CYS A 56 1.29 -12.31 -12.60
N SER A 57 0.66 -11.82 -11.52
CA SER A 57 0.77 -10.37 -11.28
C SER A 57 0.37 -9.37 -12.34
N GLN A 58 1.23 -8.36 -12.32
CA GLN A 58 1.12 -7.16 -13.09
C GLN A 58 2.17 -7.29 -14.18
N PRO A 59 1.78 -7.50 -15.45
CA PRO A 59 2.76 -7.35 -16.51
C PRO A 59 3.36 -5.95 -16.39
N LEU A 60 4.63 -5.81 -16.73
CA LEU A 60 5.26 -4.49 -16.74
C LEU A 60 4.59 -3.62 -17.81
N TYR A 61 4.59 -2.31 -17.61
CA TYR A 61 4.06 -1.35 -18.57
C TYR A 61 4.75 0.00 -18.46
N PRO A 62 4.70 0.83 -19.52
CA PRO A 62 5.23 2.19 -19.48
C PRO A 62 4.60 3.04 -18.37
N SER A 63 5.43 3.81 -17.67
CA SER A 63 5.08 4.68 -16.55
C SER A 63 4.59 3.96 -15.29
N ALA A 64 4.84 2.65 -15.15
CA ALA A 64 4.68 1.90 -13.90
C ALA A 64 5.76 2.25 -12.86
N SER A 65 5.52 1.96 -11.59
CA SER A 65 6.59 1.95 -10.58
C SER A 65 7.56 0.77 -10.83
N PRO A 66 8.88 0.92 -10.57
CA PRO A 66 9.84 -0.17 -10.75
C PRO A 66 9.50 -1.40 -9.90
N VAL A 67 9.40 -2.56 -10.52
CA VAL A 67 9.22 -3.83 -9.80
C VAL A 67 10.56 -4.29 -9.26
N THR A 68 10.64 -4.63 -7.98
CA THR A 68 11.90 -5.04 -7.33
C THR A 68 11.81 -6.49 -6.83
N ILE A 69 12.90 -7.25 -7.02
CA ILE A 69 13.06 -8.63 -6.57
C ILE A 69 14.38 -8.78 -5.86
N ASN A 70 14.36 -9.31 -4.64
CA ASN A 70 15.57 -9.66 -3.93
C ASN A 70 16.03 -11.06 -4.35
N VAL A 71 17.27 -11.17 -4.81
CA VAL A 71 17.92 -12.42 -5.20
C VAL A 71 19.05 -12.69 -4.20
N THR A 72 18.97 -13.81 -3.50
CA THR A 72 20.05 -14.28 -2.62
C THR A 72 21.10 -14.99 -3.47
N ILE A 73 22.36 -14.63 -3.27
CA ILE A 73 23.51 -15.36 -3.82
C ILE A 73 24.08 -16.21 -2.69
N LEU A 74 24.19 -17.51 -2.93
CA LEU A 74 24.94 -18.45 -2.10
C LEU A 74 26.26 -18.77 -2.80
N ASN A 75 27.34 -18.86 -2.03
CA ASN A 75 28.69 -19.03 -2.54
C ASN A 75 29.46 -20.06 -1.68
N SER A 76 29.56 -21.29 -2.16
CA SER A 76 30.31 -22.33 -1.47
C SER A 76 31.82 -22.29 -1.74
N LEU A 77 32.29 -21.37 -2.61
CA LEU A 77 33.69 -21.30 -3.04
C LEU A 77 34.56 -20.45 -2.11
N SER A 78 34.00 -19.41 -1.50
CA SER A 78 34.68 -18.62 -0.47
C SER A 78 33.74 -18.04 0.58
N CYS A 79 34.27 -17.86 1.79
CA CYS A 79 33.61 -17.15 2.89
C CYS A 79 33.40 -15.66 2.60
N TYR A 80 34.30 -15.05 1.81
CA TYR A 80 34.22 -13.64 1.43
C TYR A 80 34.36 -13.49 -0.09
N SER A 81 33.45 -12.72 -0.69
CA SER A 81 33.48 -12.44 -2.12
C SER A 81 32.80 -11.13 -2.46
N THR A 82 33.10 -10.57 -3.63
CA THR A 82 32.59 -9.25 -4.05
C THR A 82 31.98 -9.30 -5.46
N VAL A 83 30.74 -8.86 -5.60
CA VAL A 83 30.07 -8.63 -6.88
C VAL A 83 30.72 -7.41 -7.56
N ILE A 84 31.37 -7.65 -8.69
CA ILE A 84 32.10 -6.62 -9.45
C ILE A 84 31.17 -5.92 -10.44
N LEU A 85 30.42 -6.71 -11.22
CA LEU A 85 29.67 -6.31 -12.39
C LEU A 85 28.40 -7.15 -12.54
N THR A 86 27.34 -6.54 -13.06
CA THR A 86 26.11 -7.19 -13.51
C THR A 86 25.80 -6.74 -14.93
N GLU A 87 25.56 -7.68 -15.84
CA GLU A 87 25.30 -7.43 -17.26
C GLU A 87 23.95 -8.04 -17.68
N TRP A 88 23.10 -7.26 -18.35
CA TRP A 88 21.86 -7.76 -18.93
C TRP A 88 22.09 -8.23 -20.37
N ILE A 89 21.85 -9.52 -20.62
CA ILE A 89 22.06 -10.19 -21.91
C ILE A 89 20.70 -10.65 -22.44
N PRO A 90 20.04 -9.87 -23.32
CA PRO A 90 18.74 -10.24 -23.87
C PRO A 90 18.83 -11.35 -24.93
N SER A 91 17.80 -12.21 -24.98
CA SER A 91 17.68 -13.32 -25.95
C SER A 91 17.05 -12.91 -27.29
N GLN A 92 16.66 -11.65 -27.46
CA GLN A 92 15.74 -11.16 -28.48
C GLN A 92 16.32 -9.98 -29.28
N PRO A 93 15.70 -9.55 -30.40
CA PRO A 93 16.18 -8.40 -31.16
C PRO A 93 16.29 -7.15 -30.31
N SER A 94 17.38 -6.40 -30.53
CA SER A 94 17.82 -5.31 -29.65
C SER A 94 16.73 -4.31 -29.29
N LEU A 95 15.83 -3.97 -30.23
CA LEU A 95 14.74 -3.02 -30.03
C LEU A 95 13.66 -3.48 -29.01
N ILE A 96 13.32 -4.77 -28.99
CA ILE A 96 12.32 -5.30 -28.04
C ILE A 96 12.95 -5.39 -26.64
N SER A 97 14.21 -5.80 -26.57
CA SER A 97 14.93 -5.89 -25.30
C SER A 97 15.37 -4.54 -24.72
N SER A 98 15.56 -3.51 -25.54
CA SER A 98 16.19 -2.24 -25.11
C SER A 98 15.30 -1.39 -24.21
N PHE A 99 13.98 -1.63 -24.19
CA PHE A 99 13.09 -0.94 -23.27
C PHE A 99 12.90 -1.64 -21.92
N LEU A 100 13.47 -2.83 -21.69
CA LEU A 100 13.57 -3.39 -20.35
C LEU A 100 14.87 -2.95 -19.70
N ILE A 101 14.77 -1.96 -18.81
CA ILE A 101 15.88 -1.49 -17.99
C ILE A 101 15.96 -2.39 -16.76
N ILE A 102 17.10 -3.06 -16.59
CA ILE A 102 17.43 -3.81 -15.37
C ILE A 102 18.56 -3.09 -14.65
N SER A 103 18.33 -2.71 -13.40
CA SER A 103 19.36 -2.17 -12.51
C SER A 103 19.47 -3.01 -11.24
N VAL A 104 20.61 -2.92 -10.56
CA VAL A 104 20.91 -3.73 -9.38
C VAL A 104 21.42 -2.86 -8.26
N SER A 105 20.86 -3.03 -7.06
CA SER A 105 21.33 -2.40 -5.82
C SER A 105 21.53 -3.42 -4.70
N GLY A 106 21.93 -2.96 -3.51
CA GLY A 106 22.24 -3.80 -2.35
C GLY A 106 23.73 -4.01 -2.09
N SER A 107 24.06 -4.93 -1.19
CA SER A 107 25.45 -5.21 -0.80
C SER A 107 26.19 -5.92 -1.93
N ARG A 108 27.29 -5.32 -2.40
CA ARG A 108 28.24 -6.00 -3.29
C ARG A 108 29.06 -7.06 -2.56
N VAL A 109 29.12 -7.06 -1.24
CA VAL A 109 29.88 -8.04 -0.45
C VAL A 109 28.98 -9.21 -0.06
N LEU A 110 29.42 -10.43 -0.37
CA LEU A 110 28.82 -11.67 0.12
C LEU A 110 29.69 -12.18 1.27
N TRP A 111 29.16 -12.13 2.49
CA TRP A 111 29.81 -12.62 3.70
C TRP A 111 28.76 -12.91 4.80
N PRO A 112 28.86 -14.03 5.53
CA PRO A 112 29.74 -15.18 5.28
C PRO A 112 29.09 -16.16 4.28
N TRP A 113 29.78 -16.49 3.18
CA TRP A 113 29.31 -17.39 2.10
C TRP A 113 28.01 -17.00 1.38
N SER A 114 27.38 -15.86 1.71
CA SER A 114 26.11 -15.45 1.12
C SER A 114 25.92 -13.94 1.14
N GLY A 115 24.99 -13.45 0.33
CA GLY A 115 24.54 -12.07 0.32
C GLY A 115 23.30 -11.92 -0.56
N SER A 116 22.80 -10.70 -0.71
CA SER A 116 21.61 -10.42 -1.53
C SER A 116 21.80 -9.20 -2.42
N LEU A 117 21.18 -9.27 -3.60
CA LEU A 117 21.07 -8.18 -4.55
C LEU A 117 19.59 -7.85 -4.78
N SER A 118 19.25 -6.58 -4.85
CA SER A 118 17.92 -6.11 -5.27
C SER A 118 17.97 -5.83 -6.77
N VAL A 119 17.25 -6.63 -7.55
CA VAL A 119 17.11 -6.46 -9.00
C VAL A 119 15.85 -5.64 -9.27
N HIS A 120 16.01 -4.50 -9.93
CA HIS A 120 14.92 -3.59 -10.27
C HIS A 120 14.61 -3.66 -11.77
N PHE A 121 13.32 -3.75 -12.08
CA PHE A 121 12.77 -3.84 -13.42
C PHE A 121 11.98 -2.58 -13.74
N GLN A 122 12.42 -1.83 -14.75
CA GLN A 122 11.78 -0.61 -15.21
C GLN A 122 11.60 -0.65 -16.74
N ILE A 123 10.58 0.02 -17.24
CA ILE A 123 10.34 0.18 -18.68
C ILE A 123 10.84 1.55 -19.15
N ASP A 124 11.55 1.60 -20.28
CA ASP A 124 11.78 2.85 -21.00
C ASP A 124 10.51 3.23 -21.78
N ASP A 125 9.76 4.18 -21.23
CA ASP A 125 8.52 4.68 -21.81
C ASP A 125 8.67 5.17 -23.26
N SER A 126 9.82 5.78 -23.58
CA SER A 126 10.08 6.43 -24.86
C SER A 126 10.35 5.42 -25.98
N ILE A 127 10.96 4.28 -25.63
CA ILE A 127 11.23 3.18 -26.56
C ILE A 127 10.00 2.26 -26.63
N ALA A 128 9.44 1.87 -25.49
CA ALA A 128 8.28 0.97 -25.42
C ALA A 128 7.07 1.53 -26.18
N THR A 129 6.78 2.83 -26.05
CA THR A 129 5.68 3.48 -26.79
C THR A 129 5.88 3.35 -28.30
N LYS A 130 7.09 3.63 -28.81
CA LYS A 130 7.42 3.51 -30.24
C LYS A 130 7.30 2.07 -30.75
N VAL A 131 7.73 1.08 -29.96
CA VAL A 131 7.58 -0.34 -30.33
C VAL A 131 6.11 -0.71 -30.43
N PHE A 132 5.28 -0.30 -29.46
CA PHE A 132 3.85 -0.57 -29.49
C PHE A 132 3.10 0.20 -30.59
N GLU A 133 3.63 1.31 -31.10
CA GLU A 133 3.07 2.06 -32.25
C GLU A 133 3.40 1.45 -33.63
N GLN A 134 4.45 0.62 -33.73
CA GLN A 134 4.81 -0.04 -34.99
C GLN A 134 3.74 -1.05 -35.43
N SER A 135 3.45 -1.09 -36.73
CA SER A 135 2.39 -1.93 -37.31
C SER A 135 2.53 -3.42 -36.98
N GLU A 136 3.75 -3.95 -36.93
CA GLU A 136 4.06 -5.34 -36.57
C GLU A 136 3.56 -5.72 -35.16
N TYR A 137 3.78 -4.84 -34.18
CA TYR A 137 3.39 -5.07 -32.77
C TYR A 137 2.04 -4.41 -32.42
N SER A 138 1.44 -3.63 -33.32
CA SER A 138 0.20 -2.87 -33.14
C SER A 138 -0.99 -3.74 -32.69
N SER A 139 -1.07 -4.97 -33.19
CA SER A 139 -2.13 -5.94 -32.89
C SER A 139 -1.87 -6.80 -31.63
N LEU A 140 -0.66 -6.75 -31.07
CA LEU A 140 -0.30 -7.55 -29.90
C LEU A 140 -0.78 -6.88 -28.60
N SER A 141 -1.41 -7.68 -27.76
CA SER A 141 -1.83 -7.30 -26.40
C SER A 141 -0.67 -7.28 -25.40
N SER A 142 0.40 -8.03 -25.69
CA SER A 142 1.59 -8.15 -24.83
C SER A 142 2.81 -8.64 -25.61
N LEU A 143 3.99 -8.24 -25.16
CA LEU A 143 5.30 -8.76 -25.59
C LEU A 143 5.90 -9.60 -24.44
N SER A 144 6.47 -10.75 -24.74
CA SER A 144 7.30 -11.50 -23.78
C SER A 144 8.75 -11.08 -23.98
N ILE A 145 9.44 -10.72 -22.89
CA ILE A 145 10.86 -10.39 -22.90
C ILE A 145 11.62 -11.49 -22.17
N GLU A 146 12.68 -11.99 -22.79
CA GLU A 146 13.51 -13.10 -22.31
C GLU A 146 14.99 -12.72 -22.40
N GLY A 147 15.78 -13.12 -21.40
CA GLY A 147 17.21 -12.87 -21.34
C GLY A 147 17.83 -13.35 -20.02
N THR A 148 19.08 -12.97 -19.78
CA THR A 148 19.87 -13.40 -18.61
C THR A 148 20.57 -12.20 -17.97
N LEU A 149 20.42 -12.03 -16.66
CA LEU A 149 21.27 -11.14 -15.87
C LEU A 149 22.50 -11.92 -15.41
N ARG A 150 23.66 -11.63 -16.00
CA ARG A 150 24.95 -12.24 -15.66
C ARG A 150 25.61 -11.47 -14.51
N ILE A 151 26.01 -12.17 -13.45
CA ILE A 151 26.61 -11.61 -12.24
C ILE A 151 28.06 -12.09 -12.14
N HIS A 152 29.00 -11.16 -12.07
CA HIS A 152 30.43 -11.44 -11.93
C HIS A 152 30.87 -11.26 -10.47
N VAL A 153 31.37 -12.34 -9.85
CA VAL A 153 31.77 -12.38 -8.44
C VAL A 153 33.27 -12.67 -8.34
N ARG A 154 34.03 -11.81 -7.63
CA ARG A 154 35.42 -12.07 -7.24
C ARG A 154 35.47 -12.91 -5.98
N GLN A 155 36.24 -13.98 -6.01
CA GLN A 155 36.44 -14.89 -4.88
C GLN A 155 37.71 -14.50 -4.12
N ASP A 156 37.58 -13.86 -2.96
CA ASP A 156 38.73 -13.45 -2.15
C ASP A 156 39.07 -14.54 -1.11
N PRO A 157 40.35 -14.76 -0.73
CA PRO A 157 41.56 -14.05 -1.15
C PRO A 157 42.15 -14.57 -2.48
N HIS A 158 41.57 -15.61 -3.09
CA HIS A 158 42.15 -16.29 -4.26
C HIS A 158 42.14 -15.45 -5.55
N GLY A 159 41.34 -14.38 -5.62
CA GLY A 159 41.33 -13.37 -6.67
C GLY A 159 40.66 -13.77 -7.98
N PHE A 160 40.27 -15.04 -8.17
CA PHE A 160 39.59 -15.49 -9.39
C PHE A 160 38.15 -14.99 -9.48
N ILE A 161 37.64 -14.89 -10.71
CA ILE A 161 36.29 -14.41 -11.00
C ILE A 161 35.44 -15.59 -11.46
N THR A 162 34.27 -15.71 -10.84
CA THR A 162 33.21 -16.66 -11.22
C THR A 162 32.00 -15.90 -11.73
N MET A 163 31.30 -16.47 -12.70
CA MET A 163 30.07 -15.90 -13.25
C MET A 163 28.89 -16.80 -12.86
N ILE A 164 27.74 -16.18 -12.61
CA ILE A 164 26.47 -16.87 -12.51
C ILE A 164 25.41 -16.14 -13.33
N ASP A 165 24.59 -16.91 -14.03
CA ASP A 165 23.56 -16.43 -14.93
C ASP A 165 22.19 -16.56 -14.24
N PHE A 166 21.44 -15.47 -14.16
CA PHE A 166 20.07 -15.43 -13.65
C PHE A 166 19.10 -15.28 -14.83
N PRO A 167 18.43 -16.36 -15.29
CA PRO A 167 17.47 -16.29 -16.39
C PRO A 167 16.23 -15.50 -15.98
N ILE A 168 15.81 -14.58 -16.83
CA ILE A 168 14.67 -13.70 -16.61
C ILE A 168 13.73 -13.77 -17.80
N ARG A 169 12.45 -13.97 -17.50
CA ARG A 169 11.34 -13.86 -18.41
C ARG A 169 10.25 -12.98 -17.82
N THR A 170 9.76 -12.03 -18.60
CA THR A 170 8.68 -11.14 -18.18
C THR A 170 7.71 -10.82 -19.32
N LYS A 171 6.55 -10.28 -18.96
CA LYS A 171 5.49 -9.89 -19.89
C LYS A 171 5.30 -8.39 -19.79
N VAL A 172 5.42 -7.69 -20.91
CA VAL A 172 5.18 -6.25 -21.02
C VAL A 172 3.91 -6.01 -21.83
N ILE A 173 3.07 -5.06 -21.39
CA ILE A 173 1.86 -4.63 -22.09
C ILE A 173 1.94 -3.15 -22.46
N ARG A 174 1.01 -2.72 -23.31
CA ARG A 174 0.72 -1.31 -23.55
C ARG A 174 0.34 -0.62 -22.23
N LYS A 175 0.72 0.65 -22.10
CA LYS A 175 0.35 1.53 -20.99
C LYS A 175 -1.16 1.45 -20.72
N PRO A 176 -1.62 0.98 -19.55
CA PRO A 176 -3.03 0.91 -19.21
C PRO A 176 -3.67 2.31 -19.22
N PRO A 177 -4.97 2.43 -19.53
CA PRO A 177 -5.66 3.71 -19.43
C PRO A 177 -5.63 4.21 -17.99
N ARG A 178 -5.37 5.52 -17.81
CA ARG A 178 -5.35 6.21 -16.50
C ARG A 178 -6.52 5.79 -15.59
N SER A 179 -7.72 5.69 -16.16
CA SER A 179 -8.97 5.28 -15.47
C SER A 179 -9.00 3.85 -14.91
N ARG A 180 -7.95 3.04 -15.16
CA ARG A 180 -7.72 1.72 -14.56
C ARG A 180 -6.45 1.67 -13.71
N ARG A 181 -5.79 2.81 -13.45
CA ARG A 181 -4.55 2.87 -12.66
C ARG A 181 -4.78 3.47 -11.28
N ILE A 182 -4.33 2.76 -10.25
CA ILE A 182 -4.44 3.09 -8.84
C ILE A 182 -3.02 3.26 -8.30
N LEU A 183 -2.76 4.42 -7.69
CA LEU A 183 -1.62 4.63 -6.82
C LEU A 183 -2.09 4.28 -5.40
N TRP A 184 -1.47 3.28 -4.78
CA TRP A 184 -1.76 2.87 -3.41
C TRP A 184 -0.72 3.48 -2.48
N ASP A 185 -1.15 4.29 -1.52
CA ASP A 185 -0.30 4.79 -0.45
C ASP A 185 -0.10 3.69 0.61
N HIS A 186 1.15 3.30 0.83
CA HIS A 186 1.58 2.36 1.88
C HIS A 186 2.74 2.96 2.69
N PHE A 187 2.96 4.27 2.59
CA PHE A 187 3.96 4.93 3.42
C PHE A 187 3.44 5.17 4.83
N HIS A 188 2.14 5.46 4.95
CA HIS A 188 1.46 5.81 6.20
C HIS A 188 0.82 4.60 6.94
N ASP A 189 0.93 3.40 6.36
CA ASP A 189 0.41 2.13 6.87
C ASP A 189 1.44 1.42 7.78
N ILE A 190 0.99 0.58 8.71
CA ILE A 190 1.86 -0.28 9.55
C ILE A 190 2.57 -1.34 8.71
N LYS A 191 3.87 -1.16 8.49
CA LYS A 191 4.73 -2.14 7.80
C LYS A 191 5.02 -3.39 8.65
N TYR A 192 5.16 -3.19 9.97
CA TYR A 192 5.32 -4.23 10.99
C TYR A 192 5.16 -3.58 12.38
N PRO A 193 4.43 -4.16 13.33
CA PRO A 193 4.20 -3.53 14.63
C PRO A 193 5.46 -3.57 15.50
N ASN A 194 6.16 -2.43 15.53
CA ASN A 194 7.16 -2.12 16.57
C ASN A 194 6.50 -1.56 17.85
N ALA A 195 5.18 -1.40 17.85
CA ALA A 195 4.36 -0.82 18.91
C ALA A 195 3.05 -1.60 19.06
N PHE A 196 2.31 -1.37 20.16
CA PHE A 196 0.94 -1.89 20.27
C PHE A 196 0.03 -1.05 19.38
N ILE A 197 -0.52 -1.68 18.35
CA ILE A 197 -1.60 -1.15 17.54
C ILE A 197 -2.75 -2.17 17.62
N PRO A 198 -3.98 -1.73 17.96
CA PRO A 198 -5.16 -2.58 17.99
C PRO A 198 -5.45 -3.25 16.65
N LYS A 199 -6.17 -4.37 16.67
CA LYS A 199 -6.87 -4.87 15.48
C LYS A 199 -8.06 -3.99 15.11
N ASP A 200 -8.44 -4.05 13.84
CA ASP A 200 -9.66 -3.46 13.28
C ASP A 200 -10.89 -3.96 14.03
N THR A 201 -11.00 -5.28 14.25
CA THR A 201 -12.18 -5.86 14.90
C THR A 201 -12.08 -5.90 16.43
N LEU A 202 -12.75 -4.94 17.09
CA LEU A 202 -12.94 -4.88 18.55
C LEU A 202 -13.71 -6.05 19.20
N SER A 203 -14.30 -6.97 18.43
CA SER A 203 -14.99 -8.15 18.99
C SER A 203 -14.09 -9.35 19.25
N ASP A 204 -12.85 -9.32 18.78
CA ASP A 204 -11.96 -10.48 18.81
C ASP A 204 -11.17 -10.55 20.12
N THR A 205 -10.77 -11.76 20.51
CA THR A 205 -10.10 -12.00 21.81
C THR A 205 -8.64 -11.57 21.83
N ASP A 206 -8.00 -11.52 20.66
CA ASP A 206 -6.61 -11.07 20.50
C ASP A 206 -6.62 -9.60 20.07
N THR A 207 -6.02 -8.73 20.88
CA THR A 207 -6.13 -7.27 20.72
C THR A 207 -5.07 -6.65 19.81
N LEU A 208 -3.97 -7.37 19.52
CA LEU A 208 -2.83 -6.87 18.74
C LEU A 208 -3.01 -7.18 17.25
N ASP A 209 -2.81 -6.20 16.37
CA ASP A 209 -2.42 -6.52 15.01
C ASP A 209 -0.92 -6.90 14.94
N TRP A 210 -0.63 -7.90 14.12
CA TRP A 210 0.65 -8.57 13.96
C TRP A 210 1.00 -8.89 12.50
N LEU A 211 0.12 -8.57 11.54
CA LEU A 211 0.30 -8.91 10.12
C LEU A 211 0.66 -7.69 9.26
N GLY A 212 0.17 -6.50 9.62
CA GLY A 212 0.51 -5.23 8.95
C GLY A 212 -0.06 -5.07 7.53
N ASP A 213 -0.30 -3.83 7.15
CA ASP A 213 -1.43 -3.50 6.26
C ASP A 213 -1.03 -3.41 4.79
N HIS A 214 -0.09 -4.27 4.42
CA HIS A 214 0.44 -4.35 3.08
C HIS A 214 -0.58 -4.99 2.12
N PRO A 215 -0.80 -4.43 0.91
CA PRO A 215 -1.62 -5.04 -0.15
C PRO A 215 -1.23 -6.45 -0.62
N TYR A 216 -0.09 -6.98 -0.18
CA TYR A 216 0.38 -8.33 -0.50
C TYR A 216 0.25 -9.31 0.70
N THR A 217 -0.03 -8.82 1.91
CA THR A 217 -0.30 -9.63 3.11
C THR A 217 -1.79 -9.60 3.45
N ASN A 218 -2.28 -8.48 3.99
CA ASN A 218 -3.61 -8.34 4.58
C ASN A 218 -4.66 -8.14 3.48
N PHE A 219 -4.50 -7.10 2.66
CA PHE A 219 -5.44 -6.77 1.59
C PHE A 219 -5.22 -7.58 0.30
N HIS A 220 -4.51 -8.72 0.35
CA HIS A 220 -4.16 -9.51 -0.85
C HIS A 220 -5.38 -10.14 -1.56
N GLY A 221 -6.50 -10.34 -0.87
CA GLY A 221 -7.78 -10.70 -1.46
C GLY A 221 -8.33 -9.56 -2.32
N PHE A 222 -8.41 -8.36 -1.76
CA PHE A 222 -8.86 -7.16 -2.45
C PHE A 222 -7.94 -6.78 -3.63
N PHE A 223 -6.62 -6.83 -3.46
CA PHE A 223 -5.65 -6.63 -4.54
C PHE A 223 -5.92 -7.59 -5.72
N ARG A 224 -6.12 -8.89 -5.44
CA ARG A 224 -6.45 -9.87 -6.49
C ARG A 224 -7.81 -9.61 -7.13
N ALA A 225 -8.79 -9.09 -6.40
CA ALA A 225 -10.09 -8.70 -6.94
C ALA A 225 -9.96 -7.49 -7.89
N LEU A 226 -9.23 -6.44 -7.49
CA LEU A 226 -8.91 -5.27 -8.33
C LEU A 226 -8.18 -5.69 -9.63
N ARG A 227 -7.16 -6.55 -9.53
CA ARG A 227 -6.44 -7.10 -10.70
C ARG A 227 -7.37 -7.88 -11.64
N ARG A 228 -8.29 -8.71 -11.11
CA ARG A 228 -9.30 -9.44 -11.91
C ARG A 228 -10.30 -8.49 -12.59
N ALA A 229 -10.63 -7.37 -11.96
CA ALA A 229 -11.42 -6.29 -12.56
C ALA A 229 -10.62 -5.38 -13.53
N GLY A 230 -9.37 -5.73 -13.84
CA GLY A 230 -8.54 -5.02 -14.81
C GLY A 230 -7.92 -3.72 -14.30
N PHE A 231 -7.89 -3.48 -12.99
CA PHE A 231 -7.14 -2.37 -12.39
C PHE A 231 -5.66 -2.72 -12.22
N PHE A 232 -4.79 -1.74 -12.42
CA PHE A 232 -3.35 -1.78 -12.24
C PHE A 232 -2.97 -0.95 -11.04
N ILE A 233 -2.11 -1.49 -10.18
CA ILE A 233 -1.86 -0.97 -8.83
C ILE A 233 -0.36 -0.78 -8.68
N ASP A 234 0.08 0.45 -8.50
CA ASP A 234 1.46 0.79 -8.16
C ASP A 234 1.46 1.19 -6.67
N ILE A 235 2.29 0.53 -5.85
CA ILE A 235 2.38 0.80 -4.39
C ILE A 235 3.48 1.83 -4.13
N TRP A 236 3.17 2.83 -3.30
CA TRP A 236 4.06 3.91 -2.93
C TRP A 236 4.54 3.78 -1.48
N ASN A 237 5.87 3.82 -1.29
CA ASN A 237 6.54 3.54 -0.01
C ASN A 237 7.35 4.73 0.52
N GLN A 238 7.03 5.95 0.07
CA GLN A 238 7.68 7.21 0.45
C GLN A 238 6.61 8.28 0.74
N PRO A 239 6.94 9.45 1.32
CA PRO A 239 6.00 10.56 1.42
C PRO A 239 5.35 10.87 0.06
N LEU A 240 4.07 11.28 0.08
CA LEU A 240 3.33 11.63 -1.13
C LEU A 240 3.84 12.97 -1.71
N SER A 241 4.35 13.87 -0.86
CA SER A 241 5.04 15.10 -1.28
C SER A 241 6.22 14.85 -2.24
N CYS A 242 6.81 13.65 -2.23
CA CYS A 242 7.90 13.27 -3.12
C CYS A 242 7.46 12.90 -4.55
N ILE A 243 6.16 12.77 -4.83
CA ILE A 243 5.67 12.41 -6.17
C ILE A 243 5.46 13.66 -7.03
N HIS A 244 6.05 13.68 -8.23
CA HIS A 244 5.86 14.77 -9.17
C HIS A 244 4.52 14.70 -9.90
N ASP A 245 3.94 15.85 -10.23
CA ASP A 245 2.64 15.96 -10.90
C ASP A 245 2.54 15.15 -12.19
N GLU A 246 3.61 15.11 -12.98
CA GLU A 246 3.64 14.34 -14.23
C GLU A 246 3.53 12.83 -13.99
N GLN A 247 4.06 12.33 -12.87
CA GLN A 247 3.87 10.93 -12.46
C GLN A 247 2.43 10.72 -11.93
N VAL A 248 1.90 11.64 -11.13
CA VAL A 248 0.55 11.50 -10.56
C VAL A 248 -0.57 11.57 -11.61
N LYS A 249 -0.39 12.37 -12.68
CA LYS A 249 -1.30 12.41 -13.83
C LYS A 249 -1.50 11.06 -14.51
N GLU A 250 -0.59 10.10 -14.31
CA GLU A 250 -0.70 8.75 -14.86
C GLU A 250 -1.71 7.87 -14.14
N TYR A 251 -2.16 8.28 -12.95
CA TYR A 251 -3.08 7.54 -12.10
C TYR A 251 -4.48 8.14 -12.13
N GLY A 252 -5.49 7.29 -12.25
CA GLY A 252 -6.90 7.69 -12.12
C GLY A 252 -7.31 7.83 -10.67
N PHE A 253 -6.66 7.08 -9.78
CA PHE A 253 -6.98 6.99 -8.36
C PHE A 253 -5.74 7.14 -7.50
N LEU A 254 -5.86 7.92 -6.42
CA LEU A 254 -5.05 7.76 -5.22
C LEU A 254 -5.90 7.01 -4.20
N MET A 255 -5.37 5.91 -3.67
CA MET A 255 -6.03 5.05 -2.70
C MET A 255 -5.21 5.06 -1.40
N ILE A 256 -5.86 5.51 -0.34
CA ILE A 256 -5.37 5.53 1.04
C ILE A 256 -6.21 4.48 1.78
N VAL A 257 -5.57 3.50 2.41
CA VAL A 257 -6.25 2.37 3.08
C VAL A 257 -5.60 2.15 4.42
N ASP A 258 -6.41 2.33 5.47
CA ASP A 258 -6.02 2.16 6.85
C ASP A 258 -4.69 2.83 7.30
N PRO A 259 -4.53 4.16 7.13
CA PRO A 259 -3.32 4.81 7.60
C PRO A 259 -3.37 5.07 9.11
N GLU A 260 -2.30 4.73 9.81
CA GLU A 260 -2.13 4.99 11.24
C GLU A 260 -1.12 6.11 11.53
N GLU A 261 -0.19 6.34 10.60
CA GLU A 261 0.77 7.45 10.67
C GLU A 261 0.13 8.81 10.38
N GLU A 262 0.83 9.89 10.75
CA GLU A 262 0.41 11.25 10.41
C GLU A 262 0.84 11.68 9.01
N TYR A 263 -0.04 12.41 8.32
CA TYR A 263 0.26 13.09 7.07
C TYR A 263 0.89 14.47 7.32
N SER A 264 1.96 14.80 6.59
CA SER A 264 2.52 16.15 6.64
C SER A 264 1.63 17.16 5.91
N GLU A 265 1.78 18.45 6.24
CA GLU A 265 1.05 19.51 5.53
C GLU A 265 1.43 19.58 4.03
N GLU A 266 2.63 19.10 3.64
CA GLU A 266 3.06 18.99 2.24
C GLU A 266 2.37 17.83 1.50
N ASP A 267 2.13 16.70 2.19
CA ASP A 267 1.35 15.57 1.66
C ASP A 267 -0.12 15.99 1.48
N ILE A 268 -0.72 16.59 2.51
CA ILE A 268 -2.11 17.08 2.47
C ILE A 268 -2.31 18.08 1.31
N ALA A 269 -1.41 19.07 1.19
CA ALA A 269 -1.44 20.04 0.09
C ALA A 269 -1.28 19.36 -1.29
N SER A 270 -0.45 18.31 -1.39
CA SER A 270 -0.28 17.55 -2.61
C SER A 270 -1.53 16.75 -2.98
N ILE A 271 -2.14 16.02 -2.03
CA ILE A 271 -3.40 15.28 -2.22
C ILE A 271 -4.52 16.21 -2.70
N HIS A 272 -4.71 17.36 -2.05
CA HIS A 272 -5.72 18.35 -2.44
C HIS A 272 -5.49 18.87 -3.85
N ARG A 273 -4.24 19.21 -4.18
CA ARG A 273 -3.83 19.72 -5.51
C ARG A 273 -4.03 18.68 -6.61
N TRP A 274 -3.68 17.41 -6.38
CA TRP A 274 -3.89 16.34 -7.35
C TRP A 274 -5.38 16.05 -7.58
N THR A 275 -6.17 16.06 -6.50
CA THR A 275 -7.60 15.78 -6.55
C THR A 275 -8.38 16.92 -7.24
N MET A 276 -8.10 18.17 -6.88
CA MET A 276 -8.83 19.34 -7.38
C MET A 276 -8.34 19.84 -8.75
N SER A 277 -7.04 19.79 -9.02
CA SER A 277 -6.43 20.37 -10.22
C SER A 277 -6.02 19.32 -11.27
N LEU A 278 -5.58 18.13 -10.86
CA LEU A 278 -5.14 17.07 -11.79
C LEU A 278 -6.25 16.01 -12.06
N SER A 279 -7.44 16.18 -11.47
CA SER A 279 -8.59 15.26 -11.58
C SER A 279 -8.24 13.81 -11.19
N VAL A 280 -7.37 13.62 -10.19
CA VAL A 280 -7.19 12.30 -9.55
C VAL A 280 -8.41 12.04 -8.66
N SER A 281 -8.97 10.84 -8.72
CA SER A 281 -10.02 10.42 -7.78
C SER A 281 -9.39 10.01 -6.46
N LEU A 282 -9.85 10.57 -5.34
CA LEU A 282 -9.38 10.19 -4.01
C LEU A 282 -10.27 9.10 -3.44
N VAL A 283 -9.65 8.03 -2.93
CA VAL A 283 -10.32 6.91 -2.26
C VAL A 283 -9.69 6.77 -0.89
N VAL A 284 -10.49 6.97 0.17
CA VAL A 284 -10.09 6.82 1.56
C VAL A 284 -10.88 5.66 2.16
N LEU A 285 -10.18 4.60 2.52
CA LEU A 285 -10.72 3.49 3.29
C LEU A 285 -10.09 3.61 4.69
N ALA A 286 -10.92 3.78 5.70
CA ALA A 286 -10.54 4.03 7.08
C ALA A 286 -11.15 2.96 7.98
N ASP A 287 -10.65 2.85 9.19
CA ASP A 287 -11.17 1.99 10.25
C ASP A 287 -11.62 2.78 11.48
N TRP A 288 -11.95 2.13 12.60
CA TRP A 288 -12.42 2.82 13.79
C TRP A 288 -11.40 3.76 14.43
N TYR A 289 -11.95 4.79 15.06
CA TYR A 289 -11.25 5.67 15.97
C TYR A 289 -12.13 6.02 17.16
N ASN A 290 -11.63 5.81 18.37
CA ASN A 290 -12.24 6.35 19.60
C ASN A 290 -11.21 6.34 20.74
N ASP A 291 -10.89 7.52 21.29
CA ASP A 291 -9.85 7.68 22.31
C ASP A 291 -10.12 6.86 23.58
N GLU A 292 -11.38 6.79 24.03
CA GLU A 292 -11.73 6.06 25.25
C GLU A 292 -11.62 4.54 25.07
N ILE A 293 -12.03 4.02 23.91
CA ILE A 293 -11.89 2.61 23.58
C ILE A 293 -10.40 2.25 23.43
N ALA A 294 -9.62 3.06 22.71
CA ALA A 294 -8.19 2.84 22.54
C ALA A 294 -7.45 2.88 23.90
N GLU A 295 -7.69 3.87 24.76
CA GLU A 295 -7.06 3.91 26.09
C GLU A 295 -7.42 2.68 26.95
N ALA A 296 -8.59 2.08 26.73
CA ALA A 296 -9.04 0.91 27.48
C ALA A 296 -8.43 -0.42 27.01
N LEU A 297 -7.91 -0.50 25.79
CA LEU A 297 -7.19 -1.68 25.29
C LEU A 297 -5.79 -1.84 25.92
N GLN A 298 -5.29 -0.81 26.63
CA GLN A 298 -3.99 -0.88 27.31
C GLN A 298 -3.91 -2.09 28.26
N PHE A 299 -2.82 -2.86 28.17
CA PHE A 299 -2.58 -4.02 29.03
C PHE A 299 -1.18 -3.97 29.63
N LYS A 300 -0.96 -4.74 30.68
CA LYS A 300 0.35 -4.88 31.30
C LYS A 300 0.96 -6.20 30.86
N ASP A 301 2.07 -6.15 30.14
CA ASP A 301 2.86 -7.35 29.87
C ASP A 301 3.61 -7.73 31.15
N GLU A 302 3.40 -8.96 31.63
CA GLU A 302 4.08 -9.48 32.80
C GLU A 302 5.57 -9.80 32.51
N SER A 303 5.90 -10.05 31.25
CA SER A 303 7.24 -10.43 30.77
C SER A 303 8.19 -9.24 30.78
N SER A 304 7.83 -8.15 30.08
CA SER A 304 8.59 -6.88 30.10
C SER A 304 8.38 -6.07 31.38
N ARG A 305 7.28 -6.34 32.12
CA ARG A 305 6.72 -5.51 33.20
C ARG A 305 6.29 -4.11 32.78
N SER A 306 6.19 -3.82 31.48
CA SER A 306 5.71 -2.54 30.94
C SER A 306 4.19 -2.57 30.70
N THR A 307 3.55 -1.41 30.89
CA THR A 307 2.20 -1.19 30.36
C THR A 307 2.31 -0.84 28.89
N TRP A 308 1.76 -1.69 28.02
CA TRP A 308 1.61 -1.41 26.60
C TRP A 308 0.32 -0.61 26.41
N LYS A 309 0.43 0.50 25.69
CA LYS A 309 -0.71 1.35 25.31
C LYS A 309 -0.78 1.43 23.78
N PRO A 310 -1.98 1.45 23.20
CA PRO A 310 -2.14 1.74 21.78
C PRO A 310 -1.46 3.05 21.40
N VAL A 311 -0.73 3.06 20.29
CA VAL A 311 -0.13 4.27 19.71
C VAL A 311 -1.11 4.95 18.74
N SER A 312 -1.93 4.16 18.05
CA SER A 312 -3.10 4.59 17.26
C SER A 312 -4.37 3.85 17.75
N ALA A 313 -5.53 4.19 17.19
CA ALA A 313 -6.73 3.34 17.22
C ALA A 313 -6.61 2.24 16.15
N GLY A 314 -7.69 1.90 15.42
CA GLY A 314 -7.56 1.25 14.12
C GLY A 314 -6.89 2.22 13.15
N SER A 315 -7.62 3.25 12.73
CA SER A 315 -7.11 4.25 11.76
C SER A 315 -6.92 5.65 12.36
N ASN A 316 -6.00 6.44 11.77
CA ASN A 316 -5.76 7.84 12.11
C ASN A 316 -6.81 8.77 11.49
N ILE A 317 -8.06 8.61 11.94
CA ILE A 317 -9.19 9.46 11.54
C ILE A 317 -8.95 10.97 11.72
N PRO A 318 -8.27 11.46 12.78
CA PRO A 318 -7.91 12.88 12.87
C PRO A 318 -7.06 13.37 11.68
N ALA A 319 -6.11 12.58 11.18
CA ALA A 319 -5.34 12.90 9.98
C ALA A 319 -6.20 12.79 8.70
N LEU A 320 -6.99 11.73 8.56
CA LEU A 320 -7.92 11.57 7.42
C LEU A 320 -8.94 12.72 7.33
N ASN A 321 -9.45 13.20 8.46
CA ASN A 321 -10.35 14.35 8.50
C ASN A 321 -9.66 15.66 8.07
N ARG A 322 -8.33 15.83 8.28
CA ARG A 322 -7.59 16.96 7.67
C ARG A 322 -7.61 16.88 6.14
N ILE A 323 -7.41 15.68 5.58
CA ILE A 323 -7.46 15.44 4.13
C ILE A 323 -8.88 15.66 3.59
N LEU A 324 -9.91 15.17 4.27
CA LEU A 324 -11.29 15.14 3.78
C LEU A 324 -12.06 16.46 3.94
N LYS A 325 -11.62 17.34 4.86
CA LYS A 325 -12.25 18.62 5.19
C LYS A 325 -12.66 19.51 4.00
N PRO A 326 -11.86 19.70 2.92
CA PRO A 326 -12.27 20.54 1.79
C PRO A 326 -13.43 19.97 0.97
N TYR A 327 -13.69 18.67 1.08
CA TYR A 327 -14.79 17.98 0.41
C TYR A 327 -16.05 17.92 1.28
N GLU A 328 -16.04 18.53 2.47
CA GLU A 328 -17.12 18.50 3.47
C GLU A 328 -17.48 17.09 3.99
N ILE A 329 -16.55 16.12 3.85
CA ILE A 329 -16.66 14.78 4.41
C ILE A 329 -15.92 14.75 5.75
N GLU A 330 -16.48 14.08 6.76
CA GLU A 330 -15.87 13.93 8.08
C GLU A 330 -16.29 12.60 8.70
N PHE A 331 -15.31 11.80 9.14
CA PHE A 331 -15.52 10.63 9.98
C PHE A 331 -15.72 11.06 11.44
N SER A 332 -16.59 10.35 12.14
CA SER A 332 -16.84 10.51 13.57
C SER A 332 -15.93 9.60 14.40
N ASN A 333 -15.96 9.80 15.72
CA ASN A 333 -15.38 8.89 16.70
C ASN A 333 -16.35 7.78 17.19
N ARG A 334 -17.44 7.52 16.44
CA ARG A 334 -18.44 6.50 16.77
C ARG A 334 -18.10 5.21 16.05
N VAL A 335 -17.87 4.16 16.83
CA VAL A 335 -17.48 2.84 16.34
C VAL A 335 -18.70 1.94 16.26
N ILE A 336 -19.05 1.50 15.06
CA ILE A 336 -20.32 0.80 14.79
C ILE A 336 -20.13 -0.50 14.03
N SER A 337 -21.14 -1.35 14.02
CA SER A 337 -21.15 -2.64 13.31
C SER A 337 -22.55 -2.99 12.87
N GLY A 338 -22.67 -3.80 11.82
CA GLY A 338 -23.97 -4.25 11.30
C GLY A 338 -23.85 -4.77 9.88
N THR A 339 -24.85 -4.53 9.04
CA THR A 339 -24.88 -5.03 7.66
C THR A 339 -25.26 -3.94 6.68
N ILE A 340 -24.42 -3.71 5.68
CA ILE A 340 -24.80 -2.94 4.49
C ILE A 340 -25.68 -3.85 3.62
N ARG A 341 -26.83 -3.30 3.18
CA ARG A 341 -27.77 -3.96 2.27
C ARG A 341 -28.12 -2.99 1.15
N THR A 342 -27.81 -3.37 -0.08
CA THR A 342 -28.08 -2.59 -1.29
C THR A 342 -28.66 -3.49 -2.38
N ASP A 343 -29.09 -2.90 -3.48
CA ASP A 343 -29.60 -3.62 -4.65
C ASP A 343 -28.46 -4.40 -5.34
N GLY A 344 -28.19 -5.62 -4.86
CA GLY A 344 -27.19 -6.55 -5.42
C GLY A 344 -26.03 -6.89 -4.50
N PHE A 345 -25.76 -6.10 -3.45
CA PHE A 345 -24.68 -6.37 -2.48
C PHE A 345 -25.21 -6.42 -1.04
N SER A 346 -24.77 -7.44 -0.30
CA SER A 346 -24.93 -7.50 1.16
C SER A 346 -23.66 -8.04 1.79
N PHE A 347 -23.09 -7.29 2.72
CA PHE A 347 -21.89 -7.67 3.47
C PHE A 347 -21.92 -7.05 4.87
N ARG A 348 -21.15 -7.67 5.78
CA ARG A 348 -21.05 -7.24 7.18
C ARG A 348 -19.97 -6.17 7.30
N VAL A 349 -20.23 -5.22 8.18
CA VAL A 349 -19.33 -4.13 8.60
C VAL A 349 -19.05 -4.34 10.08
N LYS A 350 -17.79 -4.27 10.52
CA LYS A 350 -17.33 -4.54 11.89
C LYS A 350 -16.40 -3.43 12.35
N SER A 351 -16.65 -2.90 13.54
CA SER A 351 -15.88 -1.80 14.13
C SER A 351 -15.58 -0.68 13.13
N ALA A 352 -16.59 -0.24 12.39
CA ALA A 352 -16.43 0.81 11.40
C ALA A 352 -16.61 2.20 12.02
N ALA A 353 -15.92 3.18 11.47
CA ALA A 353 -16.18 4.60 11.76
C ALA A 353 -17.42 5.10 11.02
N SER A 354 -18.39 5.66 11.75
CA SER A 354 -19.53 6.34 11.13
C SER A 354 -19.15 7.73 10.61
N LEU A 355 -19.84 8.23 9.59
CA LEU A 355 -19.65 9.57 9.03
C LEU A 355 -20.46 10.61 9.82
N SER A 356 -19.79 11.64 10.35
CA SER A 356 -20.44 12.79 11.03
C SER A 356 -20.90 13.86 10.04
N ARG A 357 -20.20 13.99 8.90
CA ARG A 357 -20.49 14.99 7.87
C ARG A 357 -20.38 14.41 6.48
N VAL A 358 -21.34 14.77 5.63
CA VAL A 358 -21.44 14.36 4.24
C VAL A 358 -21.95 15.54 3.40
N PRO A 359 -21.32 15.87 2.25
CA PRO A 359 -21.80 16.92 1.35
C PRO A 359 -23.15 16.56 0.70
N LEU A 360 -23.98 17.57 0.48
CA LEU A 360 -25.29 17.43 -0.18
C LEU A 360 -25.15 16.83 -1.58
N LYS A 361 -26.14 16.01 -1.99
CA LYS A 361 -26.19 15.27 -3.27
C LYS A 361 -25.14 14.15 -3.44
N SER A 362 -24.46 13.75 -2.38
CA SER A 362 -23.60 12.55 -2.39
C SER A 362 -24.43 11.26 -2.35
N GLU A 363 -23.81 10.16 -2.76
CA GLU A 363 -24.37 8.81 -2.65
C GLU A 363 -23.84 8.18 -1.35
N VAL A 364 -24.71 7.74 -0.44
CA VAL A 364 -24.36 7.40 0.95
C VAL A 364 -24.91 6.04 1.35
N LEU A 365 -24.08 5.12 1.85
CA LEU A 365 -24.60 3.87 2.44
C LEU A 365 -24.63 3.93 3.95
N THR A 366 -25.74 3.43 4.49
CA THR A 366 -25.96 3.26 5.92
C THR A 366 -25.87 1.79 6.33
N VAL A 367 -25.50 1.56 7.58
CA VAL A 367 -25.44 0.23 8.20
C VAL A 367 -26.79 -0.10 8.83
N SER A 368 -27.43 -1.15 8.35
CA SER A 368 -28.65 -1.71 8.96
C SER A 368 -28.32 -2.65 10.12
N SER A 369 -29.25 -2.78 11.08
CA SER A 369 -29.05 -3.55 12.32
C SER A 369 -27.85 -3.07 13.15
N CYS A 370 -27.66 -1.74 13.20
CA CYS A 370 -26.53 -1.07 13.81
C CYS A 370 -26.34 -1.42 15.29
N THR A 371 -25.11 -1.75 15.67
CA THR A 371 -24.62 -1.81 17.06
C THR A 371 -23.39 -0.92 17.23
N GLU A 372 -23.41 -0.06 18.24
CA GLU A 372 -22.36 0.93 18.54
C GLU A 372 -21.60 0.53 19.81
N TYR A 373 -20.27 0.62 19.79
CA TYR A 373 -19.41 0.45 20.96
C TYR A 373 -19.39 1.74 21.76
N ILE A 374 -19.76 1.68 23.04
CA ILE A 374 -20.10 2.88 23.84
C ILE A 374 -18.98 3.25 24.82
N ASN A 375 -18.15 2.30 25.24
CA ASN A 375 -17.26 2.51 26.38
C ASN A 375 -16.02 1.61 26.40
N ARG A 376 -15.14 1.93 27.36
CA ARG A 376 -13.91 1.21 27.75
C ARG A 376 -14.05 -0.30 28.00
N ARG A 377 -15.26 -0.84 28.14
CA ARG A 377 -15.50 -2.29 28.32
C ARG A 377 -16.00 -2.98 27.06
N GLN A 378 -15.85 -2.34 25.89
CA GLN A 378 -16.36 -2.81 24.60
C GLN A 378 -17.86 -3.14 24.63
N GLN A 379 -18.63 -2.51 25.53
CA GLN A 379 -20.07 -2.73 25.60
C GLN A 379 -20.76 -2.11 24.39
N THR A 380 -21.73 -2.82 23.84
CA THR A 380 -22.48 -2.39 22.65
C THR A 380 -23.92 -1.99 22.97
N GLN A 381 -24.43 -0.97 22.30
CA GLN A 381 -25.85 -0.61 22.24
C GLN A 381 -26.39 -0.75 20.83
N LYS A 382 -27.71 -0.85 20.67
CA LYS A 382 -28.33 -0.68 19.35
C LYS A 382 -28.34 0.80 18.96
N CYS A 383 -27.85 1.10 17.76
CA CYS A 383 -27.93 2.41 17.14
C CYS A 383 -29.07 2.44 16.08
N LYS A 384 -29.36 3.64 15.57
CA LYS A 384 -30.14 3.80 14.34
C LYS A 384 -29.26 3.44 13.13
N ASP A 385 -29.82 3.44 11.93
CA ASP A 385 -29.01 3.30 10.73
C ASP A 385 -28.09 4.53 10.59
N GLU A 386 -26.78 4.29 10.58
CA GLU A 386 -25.73 5.31 10.53
C GLU A 386 -24.96 5.21 9.20
N ALA A 387 -24.50 6.35 8.66
CA ALA A 387 -23.70 6.38 7.43
C ALA A 387 -22.26 5.89 7.69
N VAL A 388 -21.71 5.07 6.78
CA VAL A 388 -20.31 4.60 6.81
C VAL A 388 -19.58 4.76 5.48
N PHE A 389 -20.34 4.96 4.39
CA PHE A 389 -19.82 5.12 3.04
C PHE A 389 -20.36 6.41 2.45
N VAL A 390 -19.50 7.16 1.76
CA VAL A 390 -19.88 8.27 0.89
C VAL A 390 -19.12 8.21 -0.42
N LEU A 391 -19.84 8.36 -1.53
CA LEU A 391 -19.28 8.73 -2.83
C LEU A 391 -19.78 10.13 -3.18
N SER A 392 -18.87 11.10 -3.12
CA SER A 392 -19.14 12.50 -3.44
C SER A 392 -18.48 12.91 -4.75
N LYS A 393 -19.22 13.62 -5.59
CA LYS A 393 -18.80 14.13 -6.89
C LYS A 393 -19.36 15.53 -7.07
N ARG A 394 -18.52 16.48 -7.50
CA ARG A 394 -18.97 17.83 -7.88
C ARG A 394 -18.92 17.99 -9.39
N SER A 395 -19.86 18.76 -9.95
CA SER A 395 -19.99 18.93 -11.40
C SER A 395 -20.00 20.42 -11.81
N VAL A 396 -19.69 20.65 -13.08
CA VAL A 396 -19.67 21.92 -13.86
C VAL A 396 -18.39 22.77 -13.75
N LEU A 397 -17.73 22.93 -12.59
CA LEU A 397 -16.56 23.84 -12.48
C LEU A 397 -15.35 23.32 -11.68
N GLN A 398 -15.48 22.24 -10.90
CA GLN A 398 -14.36 21.62 -10.18
C GLN A 398 -14.49 20.11 -10.32
N ASN A 399 -13.44 19.47 -10.82
CA ASN A 399 -13.50 18.12 -11.38
C ASN A 399 -12.92 17.08 -10.41
N TRP A 400 -13.49 17.00 -9.21
CA TRP A 400 -13.08 16.05 -8.18
C TRP A 400 -14.15 15.00 -7.89
N SER A 401 -13.67 13.80 -7.53
CA SER A 401 -14.47 12.67 -7.06
C SER A 401 -13.77 12.10 -5.84
N VAL A 402 -14.49 12.01 -4.71
CA VAL A 402 -13.96 11.45 -3.46
C VAL A 402 -14.88 10.33 -2.98
N LEU A 403 -14.28 9.20 -2.65
CA LEU A 403 -14.92 8.09 -1.96
C LEU A 403 -14.32 7.99 -0.57
N ALA A 404 -15.15 7.90 0.46
CA ALA A 404 -14.73 7.61 1.83
C ALA A 404 -15.56 6.45 2.38
N PHE A 405 -14.90 5.46 2.98
CA PHE A 405 -15.53 4.30 3.60
C PHE A 405 -14.85 4.00 4.93
N GLY A 406 -15.63 3.77 5.98
CA GLY A 406 -15.12 3.62 7.36
C GLY A 406 -14.94 2.18 7.84
N ASP A 407 -14.79 1.20 6.95
CA ASP A 407 -14.51 -0.21 7.29
C ASP A 407 -13.41 -0.76 6.37
N THR A 408 -12.30 -1.20 6.96
CA THR A 408 -11.19 -1.91 6.30
C THR A 408 -11.20 -3.40 6.63
N HIS A 409 -11.89 -3.82 7.71
CA HIS A 409 -12.07 -5.22 8.08
C HIS A 409 -12.54 -6.09 6.90
N CYS A 410 -13.48 -5.63 6.06
CA CYS A 410 -13.92 -6.43 4.90
C CYS A 410 -12.89 -6.54 3.75
N LEU A 411 -11.76 -5.83 3.84
CA LEU A 411 -10.60 -5.88 2.95
C LEU A 411 -9.57 -6.91 3.43
N ASP A 412 -9.37 -6.99 4.75
CA ASP A 412 -8.43 -7.91 5.36
C ASP A 412 -8.83 -9.37 5.10
N SER A 413 -7.91 -10.09 4.46
CA SER A 413 -8.10 -11.47 4.01
C SER A 413 -7.51 -12.50 5.00
N ALA A 414 -6.93 -12.05 6.11
CA ALA A 414 -6.31 -12.90 7.12
C ALA A 414 -7.25 -13.18 8.31
N TYR A 415 -8.05 -12.20 8.71
CA TYR A 415 -9.05 -12.28 9.76
C TYR A 415 -10.46 -12.54 9.23
N THR A 416 -10.77 -12.14 7.98
CA THR A 416 -12.06 -12.46 7.39
C THR A 416 -12.12 -13.93 6.94
N LYS A 417 -13.20 -14.60 7.32
CA LYS A 417 -13.55 -16.00 6.97
C LYS A 417 -15.01 -16.10 6.51
N ASP A 418 -15.61 -14.96 6.17
CA ASP A 418 -17.04 -14.83 5.90
C ASP A 418 -17.27 -15.02 4.40
N SER A 419 -18.10 -15.99 4.03
CA SER A 419 -18.38 -16.36 2.62
C SER A 419 -18.96 -15.24 1.74
N ASN A 420 -19.19 -14.05 2.29
CA ASN A 420 -19.66 -12.84 1.62
C ASN A 420 -18.56 -11.81 1.33
N GLU A 421 -17.28 -12.06 1.62
CA GLU A 421 -16.12 -11.18 1.29
C GLU A 421 -16.17 -10.63 -0.14
N GLY A 422 -16.49 -11.51 -1.11
CA GLY A 422 -16.61 -11.14 -2.52
C GLY A 422 -17.63 -10.03 -2.79
N ASN A 423 -18.62 -9.82 -1.92
CA ASN A 423 -19.60 -8.74 -2.06
C ASN A 423 -19.01 -7.37 -1.67
N CYS A 424 -18.15 -7.29 -0.65
CA CYS A 424 -17.43 -6.06 -0.28
C CYS A 424 -16.47 -5.66 -1.41
N TYR A 425 -15.66 -6.61 -1.90
CA TYR A 425 -14.74 -6.35 -3.02
C TYR A 425 -15.49 -5.90 -4.28
N SER A 426 -16.57 -6.61 -4.66
CA SER A 426 -17.35 -6.28 -5.85
C SER A 426 -18.05 -4.93 -5.73
N PHE A 427 -18.51 -4.57 -4.53
CA PHE A 427 -19.08 -3.25 -4.25
C PHE A 427 -18.06 -2.12 -4.44
N LEU A 428 -16.86 -2.24 -3.84
CA LEU A 428 -15.82 -1.22 -3.98
C LEU A 428 -15.31 -1.11 -5.42
N ILE A 429 -15.13 -2.24 -6.12
CA ILE A 429 -14.81 -2.27 -7.55
C ILE A 429 -15.88 -1.52 -8.36
N TYR A 430 -17.16 -1.78 -8.11
CA TYR A 430 -18.26 -1.08 -8.77
C TYR A 430 -18.26 0.43 -8.47
N ALA A 431 -17.93 0.84 -7.24
CA ALA A 431 -17.79 2.25 -6.89
C ALA A 431 -16.63 2.92 -7.64
N LEU A 432 -15.46 2.27 -7.72
CA LEU A 432 -14.31 2.73 -8.51
C LEU A 432 -14.65 2.86 -10.00
N GLU A 433 -15.36 1.88 -10.58
CA GLU A 433 -15.83 1.97 -11.97
C GLU A 433 -16.79 3.15 -12.18
N ARG A 434 -17.71 3.42 -11.24
CA ARG A 434 -18.57 4.61 -11.33
C ARG A 434 -17.83 5.93 -11.14
N MET A 435 -16.72 5.96 -10.40
CA MET A 435 -15.82 7.13 -10.36
C MET A 435 -15.15 7.32 -11.73
N SER A 436 -14.62 6.24 -12.32
CA SER A 436 -13.92 6.29 -13.61
C SER A 436 -14.82 6.71 -14.78
N LEU A 437 -16.08 6.26 -14.80
CA LEU A 437 -17.07 6.64 -15.82
C LEU A 437 -17.51 8.11 -15.72
N ALA A 438 -17.53 8.68 -14.50
CA ALA A 438 -17.96 10.07 -14.29
C ALA A 438 -16.92 11.10 -14.80
N ALA A 439 -15.65 10.71 -14.90
CA ALA A 439 -14.61 11.55 -15.50
C ALA A 439 -14.78 11.77 -17.02
N ASN A 440 -15.67 11.00 -17.68
CA ASN A 440 -15.71 10.90 -19.14
C ASN A 440 -16.94 11.49 -19.85
N LEU A 441 -18.01 11.96 -19.17
CA LEU A 441 -19.04 12.89 -19.72
C LEU A 441 -20.24 13.16 -18.77
N ASN A 442 -21.03 14.19 -19.12
CA ASN A 442 -22.31 14.59 -18.51
C ASN A 442 -23.39 13.49 -18.55
N ALA A 443 -23.35 12.53 -17.63
CA ALA A 443 -24.35 11.46 -17.54
C ALA A 443 -25.28 11.62 -16.33
N ASN A 444 -26.59 11.68 -16.58
CA ASN A 444 -27.62 11.32 -15.59
C ASN A 444 -27.49 9.81 -15.34
N GLN A 445 -26.66 9.42 -14.37
CA GLN A 445 -26.50 8.03 -13.96
C GLN A 445 -27.56 7.65 -12.91
N ALA A 446 -27.98 6.39 -12.92
CA ALA A 446 -28.76 5.83 -11.82
C ALA A 446 -27.94 5.89 -10.50
N PRO A 447 -28.58 6.13 -9.35
CA PRO A 447 -27.90 6.05 -8.05
C PRO A 447 -27.36 4.63 -7.79
N LEU A 448 -26.37 4.50 -6.89
CA LEU A 448 -25.77 3.22 -6.46
C LEU A 448 -26.82 2.20 -5.96
N TYR A 449 -28.02 2.66 -5.59
CA TYR A 449 -29.12 1.89 -5.01
C TYR A 449 -30.43 2.71 -5.11
N SER A 450 -31.57 2.03 -5.15
CA SER A 450 -32.90 2.63 -5.36
C SER A 450 -33.39 3.55 -4.24
N SER A 451 -32.82 3.45 -3.03
CA SER A 451 -33.20 4.22 -1.84
C SER A 451 -32.25 5.38 -1.52
N SER A 452 -31.65 6.03 -2.53
CA SER A 452 -30.78 7.20 -2.28
C SER A 452 -31.56 8.32 -1.59
N PHE A 453 -31.31 8.49 -0.29
CA PHE A 453 -31.68 9.70 0.41
C PHE A 453 -30.86 10.83 -0.19
N ARG A 454 -31.49 11.61 -1.08
CA ARG A 454 -31.02 12.96 -1.37
C ARG A 454 -30.89 13.65 -0.03
N GLY A 455 -29.67 14.04 0.33
CA GLY A 455 -29.39 14.79 1.55
C GLY A 455 -30.07 16.15 1.51
N GLU A 456 -31.35 16.18 1.86
CA GLU A 456 -32.15 17.38 2.09
C GLU A 456 -32.37 17.48 3.60
N ASN A 457 -31.68 18.43 4.23
CA ASN A 457 -31.78 18.80 5.65
C ASN A 457 -31.35 17.77 6.70
N MET A 458 -30.09 17.33 6.66
CA MET A 458 -29.43 16.79 7.86
C MET A 458 -28.85 17.92 8.73
N ILE A 459 -29.73 18.75 9.30
CA ILE A 459 -29.35 19.69 10.36
C ILE A 459 -29.30 18.92 11.67
N MET A 460 -28.09 18.64 12.16
CA MET A 460 -27.86 18.08 13.50
C MET A 460 -28.34 19.07 14.58
N LYS A 461 -29.57 18.89 15.06
CA LYS A 461 -30.10 19.59 16.23
C LYS A 461 -29.36 19.13 17.48
N GLY A 462 -28.43 19.94 17.99
CA GLY A 462 -27.57 19.48 19.10
C GLY A 462 -26.84 20.52 19.95
N ILE A 463 -27.10 21.83 19.81
CA ILE A 463 -26.58 22.82 20.78
C ILE A 463 -27.73 23.73 21.22
N GLY A 464 -28.10 23.62 22.50
CA GLY A 464 -29.01 24.54 23.14
C GLY A 464 -28.34 25.89 23.35
N LEU A 465 -28.84 26.93 22.67
CA LEU A 465 -28.53 28.32 22.99
C LEU A 465 -29.00 28.63 24.41
N LEU A 466 -28.07 28.71 25.35
CA LEU A 466 -28.26 29.45 26.60
C LEU A 466 -27.58 30.81 26.44
N GLU A 467 -28.39 31.83 26.15
CA GLU A 467 -28.00 33.22 26.30
C GLU A 467 -27.62 33.48 27.76
N LEU A 468 -26.39 33.97 28.01
CA LEU A 468 -26.05 34.62 29.26
C LEU A 468 -25.31 35.92 28.97
N SER A 469 -26.04 37.01 29.13
CA SER A 469 -25.61 38.36 28.81
C SER A 469 -24.58 38.89 29.82
N SER A 470 -23.54 39.53 29.28
CA SER A 470 -22.83 40.68 29.85
C SER A 470 -22.57 40.73 31.36
N LYS A 471 -21.30 40.59 31.78
CA LYS A 471 -20.67 41.47 32.78
C LYS A 471 -19.15 41.31 32.91
N LEU A 472 -18.50 42.41 33.29
CA LEU A 472 -17.16 42.53 33.93
C LEU A 472 -15.89 42.56 33.05
N LYS A 473 -15.63 43.77 32.55
CA LYS A 473 -14.45 44.63 32.86
C LYS A 473 -13.04 44.01 32.85
N THR A 474 -12.27 44.52 31.88
CA THR A 474 -10.83 44.80 31.91
C THR A 474 -10.15 44.97 33.29
N ARG A 475 -8.99 44.32 33.45
CA ARG A 475 -7.83 44.86 34.18
C ARG A 475 -6.52 44.28 33.60
N LEU A 476 -5.49 45.13 33.50
CA LEU A 476 -4.19 44.81 32.90
C LEU A 476 -3.17 44.34 33.94
N LEU A 477 -2.39 43.29 33.58
CA LEU A 477 -0.93 43.12 33.76
C LEU A 477 -0.31 43.20 35.18
N PRO A 478 0.98 42.81 35.38
CA PRO A 478 1.80 41.79 34.69
C PRO A 478 2.48 40.79 35.66
N HIS A 479 3.07 39.70 35.14
CA HIS A 479 4.51 39.41 35.36
C HIS A 479 5.04 38.25 34.50
N SER A 480 6.07 38.61 33.73
CA SER A 480 7.13 37.80 33.12
C SER A 480 7.51 36.47 33.80
N LEU A 481 7.68 35.42 32.98
CA LEU A 481 9.00 34.77 32.86
C LEU A 481 9.25 34.35 31.40
N VAL A 482 10.38 34.76 30.83
CA VAL A 482 10.83 34.38 29.50
C VAL A 482 11.93 33.34 29.64
N ILE A 483 11.67 32.14 29.10
CA ILE A 483 12.65 31.13 28.72
C ILE A 483 12.05 30.52 27.45
N GLY A 484 12.67 30.51 26.29
CA GLY A 484 14.04 30.86 25.92
C GLY A 484 14.33 30.04 24.66
N GLU A 485 14.35 30.69 23.50
CA GLU A 485 14.50 30.00 22.22
C GLU A 485 15.82 29.22 22.16
N SER A 486 15.74 27.94 21.81
CA SER A 486 16.84 27.20 21.19
C SER A 486 16.23 26.24 20.17
N GLY A 487 16.84 26.18 18.98
CA GLY A 487 16.12 25.77 17.79
C GLY A 487 15.85 24.27 17.70
N PHE A 488 14.71 23.93 17.10
CA PHE A 488 14.59 22.70 16.33
C PHE A 488 14.48 23.06 14.84
N SER A 489 15.40 22.50 14.08
CA SER A 489 15.57 22.71 12.64
C SER A 489 14.44 22.08 11.82
N GLU A 490 14.27 22.61 10.60
CA GLU A 490 13.43 22.01 9.54
C GLU A 490 13.69 20.50 9.41
N TRP A 491 12.69 19.67 9.73
CA TRP A 491 12.66 18.29 9.27
C TRP A 491 12.19 18.25 7.81
N LYS A 492 13.08 18.64 6.89
CA LYS A 492 12.93 18.21 5.50
C LYS A 492 13.18 16.71 5.45
N LEU A 493 12.12 15.93 5.37
CA LEU A 493 12.19 14.56 4.88
C LEU A 493 12.81 14.62 3.48
N LEU A 494 14.07 14.20 3.38
CA LEU A 494 14.74 14.11 2.10
C LEU A 494 14.03 13.03 1.29
N CYS A 495 13.39 13.43 0.19
CA CYS A 495 12.94 12.51 -0.83
C CYS A 495 14.14 11.73 -1.34
N HIS A 496 14.31 10.50 -0.85
CA HIS A 496 15.33 9.60 -1.32
C HIS A 496 14.97 9.16 -2.74
N THR A 497 15.45 9.93 -3.72
CA THR A 497 15.60 9.42 -5.08
C THR A 497 16.39 8.12 -4.99
N ALA A 498 15.86 7.05 -5.61
CA ALA A 498 16.56 5.78 -5.74
C ALA A 498 17.73 5.94 -6.74
N THR A 499 18.74 6.68 -6.33
CA THR A 499 19.99 6.98 -7.03
C THR A 499 21.11 6.62 -6.08
N ALA A 500 21.87 5.59 -6.43
CA ALA A 500 22.80 4.93 -5.53
C ALA A 500 23.91 5.87 -5.01
N ASP A 501 23.90 6.16 -3.70
CA ASP A 501 25.13 6.25 -2.89
C ASP A 501 24.80 6.23 -1.37
N GLU A 502 24.81 5.05 -0.74
CA GLU A 502 24.84 4.93 0.72
C GLU A 502 26.28 4.69 1.22
N THR A 503 27.05 5.77 1.36
CA THR A 503 28.33 5.73 2.07
C THR A 503 28.51 6.90 3.04
N ARG A 504 27.91 6.79 4.26
CA ARG A 504 28.53 7.21 5.54
C ARG A 504 27.64 6.98 6.76
N LEU A 505 27.81 5.82 7.40
CA LEU A 505 27.52 5.65 8.82
C LEU A 505 28.64 6.32 9.66
N THR A 506 28.42 7.54 10.13
CA THR A 506 29.26 8.13 11.19
C THR A 506 28.76 7.75 12.57
N ARG A 507 29.53 6.90 13.26
CA ARG A 507 29.35 6.58 14.69
C ARG A 507 29.29 7.87 15.53
N VAL A 508 28.33 7.93 16.45
CA VAL A 508 28.47 8.68 17.70
C VAL A 508 28.20 7.71 18.86
N ARG A 509 29.05 7.77 19.90
CA ARG A 509 28.91 6.99 21.13
C ARG A 509 28.41 7.89 22.25
N HIS A 510 27.67 7.26 23.17
CA HIS A 510 27.12 7.79 24.43
C HIS A 510 25.90 8.70 24.29
#